data_AF-A0A349BVY5-F1
#
_entry.id   AF-A0A349BVY5-F1
#
_cell.length_a   1.000
_cell.length_b   1.000
_cell.length_c   1.000
_cell.angle_alpha   90.00
_cell.angle_beta   90.00
_cell.angle_gamma   90.00
#
_symmetry.space_group_name_H-M   'P 1'
#
loop_
_entity.id
_entity.type
_entity.pdbx_description
1 polymer ?
#
loop_
_entity_poly.entity_id
_entity_poly.type
_entity_poly.pdbx_seq_one_letter_code
_entity_poly.pdbx_strand_id
1 'polypeptide(L)'
;MNSYNHYAYGAIGEWMYRQLLGIQINEYHPGFKHFFLKPIFPQHFDHVQGTYESHYGTIGVDWKQSEEEISLHLVVPPNTTATVELPIMTGNWEQARGEKRKPKFTSMEQSSQTLGSGAYVFRLKK
;
A
#
# COMPACT_ATOMS: atom_id res chain seq x y z
N MET A 1 -34.49 -15.10 15.03
CA MET A 1 -33.49 -14.02 14.92
C MET A 1 -33.07 -13.88 13.47
N ASN A 2 -33.73 -13.04 12.66
CA ASN A 2 -33.37 -12.84 11.24
C ASN A 2 -33.44 -11.33 10.92
N SER A 3 -32.33 -10.63 11.14
CA SER A 3 -32.13 -9.29 10.59
C SER A 3 -31.17 -9.39 9.42
N TYR A 4 -31.50 -8.74 8.31
CA TYR A 4 -30.70 -8.71 7.09
C TYR A 4 -29.70 -7.54 7.05
N ASN A 5 -29.55 -6.80 8.17
CA ASN A 5 -28.70 -5.63 8.26
C ASN A 5 -27.76 -5.70 9.48
N HIS A 6 -27.11 -6.85 9.67
CA HIS A 6 -26.07 -7.01 10.68
C HIS A 6 -24.69 -6.77 10.06
N TYR A 7 -23.99 -5.76 10.57
CA TYR A 7 -22.65 -5.40 10.10
C TYR A 7 -21.57 -6.45 10.42
N ALA A 8 -21.86 -7.45 11.26
CA ALA A 8 -20.86 -8.38 11.78
C ALA A 8 -20.09 -9.11 10.66
N TYR A 9 -20.77 -9.51 9.59
CA TYR A 9 -20.10 -10.12 8.43
C TYR A 9 -19.31 -9.12 7.58
N GLY A 10 -19.54 -7.82 7.76
CA GLY A 10 -18.76 -6.74 7.16
C GLY A 10 -17.36 -6.58 7.78
N ALA A 11 -17.01 -7.32 8.85
CA ALA A 11 -15.68 -7.30 9.45
C ALA A 11 -14.56 -7.64 8.44
N ILE A 12 -14.88 -8.35 7.35
CA ILE A 12 -13.95 -8.59 6.23
C ILE A 12 -13.42 -7.28 5.60
N GLY A 13 -14.15 -6.17 5.73
CA GLY A 13 -13.70 -4.87 5.25
C GLY A 13 -12.35 -4.46 5.85
N GLU A 14 -12.09 -4.75 7.13
CA GLU A 14 -10.79 -4.47 7.75
C GLU A 14 -9.65 -5.20 7.02
N TRP A 15 -9.85 -6.46 6.65
CA TRP A 15 -8.86 -7.23 5.90
C TRP A 15 -8.56 -6.60 4.53
N MET A 16 -9.57 -6.07 3.85
CA MET A 16 -9.37 -5.37 2.58
C MET A 16 -8.46 -4.14 2.74
N TYR A 17 -8.60 -3.37 3.83
CA TYR A 17 -7.71 -2.22 4.08
C TYR A 17 -6.33 -2.64 4.58
N ARG A 18 -6.26 -3.53 5.57
CA ARG A 18 -5.00 -3.84 6.27
C ARG A 18 -4.11 -4.81 5.53
N GLN A 19 -4.69 -5.71 4.74
CA GLN A 19 -3.95 -6.76 4.04
C GLN A 19 -3.93 -6.47 2.53
N LEU A 20 -5.09 -6.31 1.91
CA LEU A 20 -5.16 -6.15 0.46
C LEU A 20 -4.59 -4.80 -0.01
N LEU A 21 -5.00 -3.68 0.61
CA LEU A 21 -4.32 -2.39 0.43
C LEU A 21 -3.02 -2.31 1.25
N GLY A 22 -2.88 -3.11 2.30
CA GLY A 22 -1.69 -3.15 3.14
C GLY A 22 -1.55 -1.99 4.14
N ILE A 23 -2.56 -1.15 4.31
CA ILE A 23 -2.50 0.04 5.19
C ILE A 23 -2.67 -0.42 6.65
N GLN A 24 -1.58 -0.45 7.40
CA GLN A 24 -1.56 -0.97 8.76
C GLN A 24 -1.16 0.10 9.78
N ILE A 25 -1.88 0.12 10.90
CA ILE A 25 -1.62 1.01 12.03
C ILE A 25 -0.29 0.61 12.69
N ASN A 26 0.50 1.61 13.08
CA ASN A 26 1.56 1.42 14.06
C ASN A 26 1.01 1.76 15.45
N GLU A 27 0.94 0.76 16.33
CA GLU A 27 0.38 0.92 17.69
C GLU A 27 1.18 1.89 18.57
N TYR A 28 2.48 2.06 18.30
CA TYR A 28 3.34 3.03 18.99
C TYR A 28 3.16 4.46 18.48
N HIS A 29 2.53 4.64 17.32
CA HIS A 29 2.27 5.94 16.69
C HIS A 29 0.82 6.01 16.16
N PRO A 30 -0.17 6.06 17.08
CA PRO A 30 -1.58 6.01 16.71
C PRO A 30 -2.00 7.17 15.81
N GLY A 31 -3.12 6.99 15.11
CA GLY A 31 -3.68 8.01 14.22
C GLY A 31 -2.93 8.17 12.88
N PHE A 32 -2.12 7.18 12.49
CA PHE A 32 -1.34 7.18 11.24
C PHE A 32 -0.23 8.24 11.17
N LYS A 33 0.28 8.71 12.32
CA LYS A 33 1.47 9.58 12.36
C LYS A 33 2.69 8.89 11.73
N HIS A 34 2.81 7.60 12.03
CA HIS A 34 3.60 6.63 11.29
C HIS A 34 2.71 5.43 11.00
N PHE A 35 2.83 4.82 9.83
CA PHE A 35 2.08 3.61 9.48
C PHE A 35 2.92 2.63 8.69
N PHE A 36 2.48 1.38 8.63
CA PHE A 36 3.09 0.38 7.79
C PHE A 36 2.29 0.23 6.50
N LEU A 37 2.98 0.04 5.39
CA LEU A 37 2.39 -0.39 4.12
C LEU A 37 2.90 -1.79 3.79
N LYS A 38 2.05 -2.80 3.94
CA LYS A 38 2.35 -4.23 3.73
C LYS A 38 1.31 -4.89 2.82
N PRO A 39 1.27 -4.55 1.52
CA PRO A 39 0.26 -5.09 0.62
C PRO A 39 0.58 -6.55 0.27
N ILE A 40 -0.47 -7.33 0.05
CA ILE A 40 -0.36 -8.64 -0.60
C ILE A 40 -0.85 -8.56 -2.05
N PHE A 41 -0.33 -9.42 -2.92
CA PHE A 41 -0.70 -9.47 -4.35
C PHE A 41 -1.26 -10.86 -4.71
N PRO A 42 -2.49 -11.21 -4.31
CA PRO A 42 -3.06 -12.52 -4.60
C PRO A 42 -3.40 -12.65 -6.09
N GLN A 43 -3.17 -13.82 -6.70
CA GLN A 43 -3.34 -14.03 -8.15
C GLN A 43 -4.76 -13.75 -8.70
N HIS A 44 -5.77 -13.68 -7.83
CA HIS A 44 -7.17 -13.43 -8.23
C HIS A 44 -7.54 -11.95 -8.40
N PHE A 45 -6.58 -11.05 -8.21
CA PHE A 45 -6.79 -9.61 -8.32
C PHE A 45 -5.78 -9.01 -9.29
N ASP A 46 -6.26 -8.44 -10.40
CA ASP A 46 -5.38 -7.73 -11.34
C ASP A 46 -5.16 -6.27 -10.93
N HIS A 47 -6.11 -5.70 -10.17
CA HIS A 47 -6.09 -4.30 -9.74
C HIS A 47 -6.82 -4.14 -8.41
N VAL A 48 -6.19 -3.41 -7.48
CA VAL A 48 -6.83 -2.94 -6.25
C VAL A 48 -6.43 -1.50 -6.02
N GLN A 49 -7.43 -0.66 -5.74
CA GLN A 49 -7.24 0.74 -5.41
C GLN A 49 -8.11 1.11 -4.22
N GLY A 50 -7.56 1.95 -3.33
CA GLY A 50 -8.31 2.47 -2.21
C GLY A 50 -7.59 3.63 -1.53
N THR A 51 -8.38 4.40 -0.78
CA THR A 51 -7.88 5.51 0.04
C THR A 51 -8.34 5.33 1.48
N TYR A 52 -7.56 5.90 2.39
CA TYR A 52 -7.93 6.04 3.79
C TYR A 52 -7.75 7.50 4.22
N GLU A 53 -8.85 8.12 4.65
CA GLU A 53 -8.84 9.50 5.15
C GLU A 53 -8.37 9.52 6.61
N SER A 54 -7.08 9.80 6.80
CA SER A 54 -6.50 9.98 8.13
C SER A 54 -6.63 11.43 8.61
N HIS A 55 -6.36 11.66 9.89
CA HIS A 55 -6.32 13.02 10.45
C HIS A 55 -5.22 13.91 9.82
N TYR A 56 -4.22 13.31 9.18
CA TYR A 56 -3.13 14.01 8.51
C TYR A 56 -3.37 14.21 7.00
N GLY A 57 -4.47 13.68 6.47
CA GLY A 57 -4.81 13.66 5.05
C GLY A 57 -4.90 12.25 4.47
N THR A 58 -5.10 12.17 3.17
CA THR A 58 -5.37 10.93 2.45
C THR A 58 -4.12 10.05 2.34
N ILE A 59 -4.25 8.80 2.77
CA ILE A 59 -3.33 7.70 2.40
C ILE A 59 -3.92 7.04 1.16
N GLY A 60 -3.18 7.00 0.06
CA GLY A 60 -3.63 6.41 -1.20
C GLY A 60 -2.81 5.19 -1.58
N VAL A 61 -3.47 4.11 -1.98
CA VAL A 61 -2.84 2.89 -2.49
C VAL A 61 -3.54 2.47 -3.77
N ASP A 62 -2.76 2.24 -4.83
CA ASP A 62 -3.23 1.71 -6.11
C ASP A 62 -2.17 0.75 -6.62
N TRP A 63 -2.49 -0.54 -6.67
CA TRP A 63 -1.60 -1.52 -7.26
C TRP A 63 -2.27 -2.34 -8.35
N LYS A 64 -1.49 -2.63 -9.38
CA LYS A 64 -1.87 -3.50 -10.50
C LYS A 64 -0.85 -4.60 -10.63
N GLN A 65 -1.30 -5.79 -10.99
CA GLN A 65 -0.42 -6.88 -11.34
C GLN A 65 -0.85 -7.56 -12.63
N SER A 66 0.14 -8.07 -13.34
CA SER A 66 0.01 -8.88 -14.54
C SER A 66 0.97 -10.06 -14.44
N GLU A 67 1.09 -10.84 -15.51
CA GLU A 67 2.10 -11.91 -15.60
C GLU A 67 3.53 -11.35 -15.66
N GLU A 68 3.72 -10.14 -16.18
CA GLU A 68 5.05 -9.55 -16.42
C GLU A 68 5.51 -8.63 -15.28
N GLU A 69 4.57 -7.99 -14.59
CA GLU A 69 4.89 -6.88 -13.68
C GLU A 69 3.85 -6.70 -12.57
N ILE A 70 4.33 -6.23 -11.42
CA ILE A 70 3.53 -5.57 -10.38
C ILE A 70 3.93 -4.10 -10.32
N SER A 71 2.94 -3.21 -10.31
CA SER A 71 3.11 -1.77 -10.07
C SER A 71 2.30 -1.36 -8.84
N LEU A 72 2.87 -0.54 -7.98
CA LEU A 72 2.24 -0.04 -6.76
C LEU A 72 2.49 1.46 -6.64
N HIS A 73 1.42 2.24 -6.54
CA HIS A 73 1.42 3.65 -6.25
C HIS A 73 1.02 3.87 -4.78
N LEU A 74 1.83 4.65 -4.08
CA LEU A 74 1.60 5.03 -2.68
C LEU A 74 1.59 6.54 -2.55
N VAL A 75 0.60 7.07 -1.84
CA VAL A 75 0.56 8.44 -1.34
C VAL A 75 0.70 8.43 0.18
N VAL A 76 1.75 9.08 0.69
CA VAL A 76 1.98 9.32 2.11
C VAL A 76 1.63 10.79 2.40
N PRO A 77 0.64 11.09 3.28
CA PRO A 77 0.21 12.45 3.52
C PRO A 77 1.30 13.32 4.17
N PRO A 78 1.17 14.66 4.10
CA PRO A 78 2.09 15.58 4.76
C PRO A 78 2.23 15.31 6.26
N ASN A 79 3.42 15.59 6.82
CA ASN A 79 3.73 15.42 8.24
C ASN A 79 3.60 13.98 8.78
N THR A 80 3.52 12.96 7.92
CA THR A 80 3.56 11.54 8.31
C THR A 80 4.74 10.82 7.66
N THR A 81 5.03 9.62 8.16
CA THR A 81 5.97 8.68 7.54
C THR A 81 5.32 7.31 7.37
N ALA A 82 5.84 6.52 6.43
CA ALA A 82 5.40 5.15 6.20
C ALA A 82 6.59 4.20 6.17
N THR A 83 6.52 3.06 6.85
CA THR A 83 7.44 1.95 6.61
C THR A 83 6.80 1.00 5.60
N VAL A 84 7.36 0.98 4.39
CA VAL A 84 6.91 0.10 3.32
C VAL A 84 7.64 -1.22 3.44
N GLU A 85 6.91 -2.33 3.54
CA GLU A 85 7.45 -3.70 3.55
C GLU A 85 6.82 -4.48 2.40
N LEU A 86 7.54 -4.56 1.29
CA LEU A 86 7.09 -5.29 0.11
C LEU A 86 7.40 -6.79 0.27
N PRO A 87 6.51 -7.68 -0.19
CA PRO A 87 6.74 -9.11 -0.12
C PRO A 87 7.96 -9.52 -0.96
N ILE A 88 8.69 -10.53 -0.48
CA ILE A 88 9.77 -11.17 -1.24
C ILE A 88 9.12 -12.00 -2.35
N MET A 89 9.51 -11.71 -3.59
CA MET A 89 8.99 -12.37 -4.79
C MET A 89 10.17 -12.62 -5.76
N THR A 90 9.95 -13.39 -6.81
CA THR A 90 10.94 -13.55 -7.89
C THR A 90 11.11 -12.20 -8.60
N GLY A 91 12.35 -11.72 -8.69
CA GLY A 91 12.68 -10.38 -9.20
C GLY A 91 13.09 -9.40 -8.09
N ASN A 92 13.43 -8.17 -8.48
CA ASN A 92 13.81 -7.11 -7.54
C ASN A 92 12.82 -5.95 -7.64
N TRP A 93 12.41 -5.44 -6.48
CA TRP A 93 11.62 -4.23 -6.40
C TRP A 93 12.46 -3.03 -6.81
N GLU A 94 11.90 -2.18 -7.66
CA GLU A 94 12.45 -0.89 -8.04
C GLU A 94 11.51 0.22 -7.57
N GLN A 95 12.08 1.36 -7.20
CA GLN A 95 11.33 2.51 -6.72
C GLN A 95 11.61 3.75 -7.57
N ALA A 96 10.56 4.54 -7.78
CA ALA A 96 10.64 5.91 -8.24
C ALA A 96 9.87 6.85 -7.28
N ARG A 97 10.28 8.13 -7.27
CA ARG A 97 9.63 9.19 -6.48
C ARG A 97 9.00 10.24 -7.40
N GLY A 98 7.76 10.62 -7.11
CA GLY A 98 7.01 11.67 -7.80
C GLY A 98 6.27 11.23 -9.07
N GLU A 99 5.28 12.03 -9.48
CA GLU A 99 4.33 11.76 -10.58
C GLU A 99 4.84 12.20 -11.97
N LYS A 100 6.16 12.22 -12.21
CA LYS A 100 6.69 12.72 -13.50
C LYS A 100 6.31 11.77 -14.64
N ARG A 101 6.05 12.33 -15.84
CA ARG A 101 5.71 11.59 -17.08
C ARG A 101 6.73 10.52 -17.53
N LYS A 102 7.89 10.37 -16.87
CA LYS A 102 8.85 9.26 -16.99
C LYS A 102 9.57 9.07 -15.64
N PRO A 103 9.04 8.26 -14.71
CA PRO A 103 9.73 7.99 -13.44
C PRO A 103 11.06 7.27 -13.70
N LYS A 104 12.13 7.70 -13.01
CA LYS A 104 13.41 6.98 -13.01
C LYS A 104 13.39 6.00 -11.84
N PHE A 105 13.46 4.72 -12.16
CA PHE A 105 13.46 3.63 -11.20
C PHE A 105 14.88 3.31 -10.72
N THR A 106 15.00 2.95 -9.45
CA THR A 106 16.24 2.49 -8.82
C THR A 106 15.95 1.22 -8.05
N SER A 107 16.80 0.21 -8.16
CA SER A 107 16.66 -1.05 -7.41
C SER A 107 16.65 -0.76 -5.91
N MET A 108 15.76 -1.41 -5.18
CA MET A 108 15.75 -1.38 -3.73
C MET A 108 16.81 -2.36 -3.19
N GLU A 109 17.62 -1.91 -2.22
CA GLU A 109 18.60 -2.77 -1.54
C GLU A 109 17.93 -3.75 -0.56
N GLN A 110 16.81 -3.33 0.02
CA GLN A 110 16.00 -4.10 0.96
C GLN A 110 14.52 -3.95 0.58
N SER A 111 13.71 -4.98 0.81
CA SER A 111 12.27 -4.90 0.58
C SER A 111 11.53 -4.06 1.62
N SER A 112 12.24 -3.56 2.64
CA SER A 112 11.73 -2.68 3.69
C SER A 112 12.44 -1.33 3.70
N GLN A 113 11.69 -0.23 3.80
CA GLN A 113 12.24 1.12 3.97
C GLN A 113 11.24 2.10 4.57
N THR A 114 11.74 3.10 5.30
CA THR A 114 10.93 4.22 5.80
C THR A 114 10.93 5.39 4.81
N LEU A 115 9.75 5.87 4.47
CA LEU A 115 9.50 6.97 3.56
C LEU A 115 8.86 8.16 4.29
N GLY A 116 9.21 9.37 3.86
CA GLY A 116 8.50 10.59 4.22
C GLY A 116 7.21 10.78 3.43
N SER A 117 6.62 11.96 3.57
CA SER A 117 5.46 12.37 2.77
C SER A 117 5.78 12.47 1.28
N GLY A 118 4.81 12.13 0.45
CA GLY A 118 4.88 12.26 -1.01
C GLY A 118 4.25 11.10 -1.75
N ALA A 119 4.37 11.15 -3.08
CA ALA A 119 3.94 10.09 -3.98
C ALA A 119 5.14 9.22 -4.39
N TYR A 120 4.95 7.92 -4.34
CA TYR A 120 5.94 6.89 -4.66
C TYR A 120 5.35 5.88 -5.62
N VAL A 121 6.21 5.36 -6.49
CA VAL A 121 5.86 4.27 -7.40
C VAL A 121 6.88 3.14 -7.19
N PHE A 122 6.37 1.94 -6.98
CA PHE A 122 7.13 0.71 -6.90
C PHE A 122 6.80 -0.17 -8.08
N ARG A 123 7.81 -0.91 -8.55
CA ARG A 123 7.68 -1.85 -9.65
C ARG A 123 8.43 -3.13 -9.31
N LEU A 124 7.86 -4.27 -9.67
CA LEU A 124 8.54 -5.55 -9.70
C LEU A 124 8.30 -6.17 -11.07
N LYS A 125 9.37 -6.49 -11.81
CA LYS A 125 9.26 -7.35 -12.99
C LYS A 125 9.32 -8.81 -12.53
N LYS A 126 8.36 -9.62 -12.99
CA LYS A 126 8.26 -11.05 -12.68
C LYS A 126 9.17 -11.89 -13.57
#